data_AF-A0A3G8X9D5-F1
#
_entry.id   AF-A0A3G8X9D5-F1
#
_cell.length_a   1.000
_cell.length_b   1.000
_cell.length_c   1.000
_cell.angle_alpha   90.00
_cell.angle_beta   90.00
_cell.angle_gamma   90.00
#
_symmetry.space_group_name_H-M   'P 1'
#
loop_
_entity.id
_entity.type
_entity.pdbx_description
1 polymer ?
#
loop_
_entity_poly.entity_id
_entity_poly.type
_entity_poly.pdbx_seq_one_letter_code
_entity_poly.pdbx_strand_id
1 'polypeptide(L)'
;MKNTYSTLIIACSILLISACGPKISGKDEQSFKTSRAKMEEKLDANEKENLEKAFRLIVVKAMKEKWNSPEKYEGKSFDKISMEMIDGKSYSAIISFAEDFLAADRDEKIIKKTAEIDSLEKDKLKVAKVNKQIDAFKLTKISISEDQFFSDDPKSPYLDLVFTNTSTEALIGEYMFNIEIYSKKTGEKIAAQGSGGTFNDDYAIKPNETYDYHQPLFSEAVAHSNLWKTAKYPITDFAPYDLVIKAYASKITTKKDGVIIRPKTDAAYFDAEIKKLNEEIKVLKETKASLDELELTDHD
;
A
#
# COMPACT_ATOMS: atom_id res chain seq x y z
N MET A 1 43.18 -25.59 -65.72
CA MET A 1 42.17 -25.02 -64.81
C MET A 1 42.30 -25.73 -63.48
N LYS A 2 42.77 -25.05 -62.41
CA LYS A 2 43.02 -25.65 -61.10
C LYS A 2 42.06 -25.04 -60.07
N ASN A 3 41.28 -25.92 -59.45
CA ASN A 3 40.26 -25.63 -58.45
C ASN A 3 40.88 -25.08 -57.16
N THR A 4 40.39 -23.92 -56.73
CA THR A 4 40.65 -23.33 -55.41
C THR A 4 39.33 -22.93 -54.76
N TYR A 5 38.51 -23.94 -54.44
CA TYR A 5 37.34 -23.80 -53.56
C TYR A 5 37.31 -25.00 -52.62
N SER A 6 38.20 -25.04 -51.62
CA SER A 6 38.13 -26.12 -50.62
C SER A 6 38.63 -25.76 -49.22
N THR A 7 39.02 -24.51 -48.97
CA THR A 7 39.55 -24.10 -47.65
C THR A 7 38.67 -23.14 -46.86
N LEU A 8 37.56 -22.64 -47.43
CA LEU A 8 36.67 -21.69 -46.73
C LEU A 8 35.47 -22.35 -46.02
N ILE A 9 35.21 -23.64 -46.25
CA ILE A 9 34.04 -24.34 -45.67
C ILE A 9 34.35 -25.00 -44.32
N ILE A 10 35.63 -25.24 -44.00
CA ILE A 10 36.03 -25.98 -42.79
C ILE A 10 36.10 -25.08 -41.53
N ALA A 11 36.21 -23.76 -41.69
CA ALA A 11 36.23 -22.82 -40.57
C ALA A 11 34.84 -22.47 -40.00
N CYS A 12 33.75 -22.72 -40.77
CA CYS A 12 32.37 -22.54 -40.27
C CYS A 12 31.80 -23.79 -39.58
N SER A 13 32.48 -24.94 -39.62
CA SER A 13 31.97 -26.20 -39.04
C SER A 13 32.38 -26.42 -37.58
N ILE A 14 33.34 -25.65 -37.05
CA ILE A 14 33.86 -25.84 -35.68
C ILE A 14 33.02 -25.09 -34.63
N LEU A 15 32.22 -24.10 -35.03
CA LEU A 15 31.26 -23.43 -34.15
C LEU A 15 29.93 -24.18 -33.95
N LEU A 16 29.72 -25.31 -34.64
CA LEU A 16 28.51 -26.14 -34.51
C LEU A 16 28.67 -27.33 -33.54
N ILE A 17 29.82 -27.49 -32.88
CA ILE A 17 30.11 -28.66 -32.01
C ILE A 17 29.92 -28.34 -30.51
N SER A 18 29.64 -27.09 -30.12
CA SER A 18 29.33 -26.74 -28.72
C SER A 18 27.93 -27.17 -28.26
N ALA A 19 27.12 -27.78 -29.13
CA ALA A 19 25.76 -28.25 -28.83
C ALA A 19 25.66 -29.71 -28.31
N CYS A 20 26.76 -30.43 -28.13
CA CYS A 20 26.79 -31.86 -27.75
C CYS A 20 27.24 -32.13 -26.30
N GLY A 21 26.88 -31.26 -25.36
CA GLY A 21 26.99 -31.58 -23.94
C GLY A 21 25.97 -32.67 -23.51
N PRO A 22 26.20 -33.38 -22.39
CA PRO A 22 25.19 -34.24 -21.79
C PRO A 22 23.86 -33.48 -21.61
N LYS A 23 22.74 -34.16 -21.80
CA LYS A 23 21.40 -33.60 -21.66
C LYS A 23 20.69 -34.26 -20.48
N ILE A 24 19.91 -33.48 -19.73
CA ILE A 24 19.04 -34.03 -18.69
C ILE A 24 17.93 -34.85 -19.33
N SER A 25 17.56 -35.96 -18.69
CA SER A 25 16.37 -36.74 -19.01
C SER A 25 15.35 -36.62 -17.88
N GLY A 26 14.22 -35.95 -18.16
CA GLY A 26 13.10 -35.75 -17.24
C GLY A 26 11.99 -36.81 -17.35
N LYS A 27 12.27 -37.96 -17.97
CA LYS A 27 11.29 -39.04 -18.18
C LYS A 27 10.77 -39.59 -16.85
N ASP A 28 11.71 -39.90 -15.96
CA ASP A 28 11.52 -40.47 -14.64
C ASP A 28 12.72 -40.11 -13.75
N GLU A 29 12.60 -40.36 -12.45
CA GLU A 29 13.61 -39.98 -11.45
C GLU A 29 14.96 -40.68 -11.69
N GLN A 30 14.98 -41.94 -12.10
CA GLN A 30 16.21 -42.69 -12.31
C GLN A 30 16.97 -42.19 -13.55
N SER A 31 16.22 -41.90 -14.62
CA SER A 31 16.73 -41.26 -15.83
C SER A 31 17.30 -39.87 -15.52
N PHE A 32 16.62 -39.09 -14.67
CA PHE A 32 17.09 -37.78 -14.22
C PHE A 32 18.40 -37.90 -13.44
N LYS A 33 18.45 -38.74 -12.40
CA LYS A 33 19.67 -38.97 -11.59
C LYS A 33 20.86 -39.39 -12.45
N THR A 34 20.64 -40.34 -13.37
CA THR A 34 21.70 -40.86 -14.25
C THR A 34 22.21 -39.80 -15.22
N SER A 35 21.32 -39.00 -15.80
CA SER A 35 21.70 -37.96 -16.76
C SER A 35 22.33 -36.73 -16.10
N ARG A 36 21.88 -36.36 -14.89
CA ARG A 36 22.49 -35.33 -14.04
C ARG A 36 23.93 -35.69 -13.69
N ALA A 37 24.18 -36.91 -13.19
CA ALA A 37 25.53 -37.35 -12.85
C ALA A 37 26.50 -37.24 -14.05
N LYS A 38 26.07 -37.68 -15.24
CA LYS A 38 26.85 -37.55 -16.48
C LYS A 38 27.12 -36.10 -16.90
N MET A 39 26.22 -35.18 -16.57
CA MET A 39 26.43 -33.75 -16.79
C MET A 39 27.46 -33.21 -15.81
N GLU A 40 27.30 -33.48 -14.52
CA GLU A 40 28.19 -33.03 -13.44
C GLU A 40 29.63 -33.53 -13.60
N GLU A 41 29.86 -34.71 -14.19
CA GLU A 41 31.21 -35.20 -14.52
C GLU A 41 32.02 -34.23 -15.41
N LYS A 42 31.35 -33.37 -16.17
CA LYS A 42 31.97 -32.42 -17.09
C LYS A 42 32.03 -30.98 -16.56
N LEU A 43 31.49 -30.75 -15.36
CA LEU A 43 31.39 -29.42 -14.77
C LEU A 43 32.45 -29.21 -13.69
N ASP A 44 32.96 -27.98 -13.60
CA ASP A 44 33.76 -27.57 -12.45
C ASP A 44 32.91 -27.32 -11.19
N ALA A 45 33.54 -26.94 -10.08
CA ALA A 45 32.85 -26.73 -8.81
C ALA A 45 31.81 -25.59 -8.88
N ASN A 46 32.15 -24.47 -9.54
CA ASN A 46 31.25 -23.33 -9.67
C ASN A 46 30.08 -23.65 -10.61
N GLU A 47 30.34 -24.38 -11.70
CA GLU A 47 29.31 -24.82 -12.62
C GLU A 47 28.33 -25.82 -11.97
N LYS A 48 28.82 -26.70 -11.09
CA LYS A 48 27.96 -27.59 -10.29
C LYS A 48 27.08 -26.80 -9.31
N GLU A 49 27.64 -25.79 -8.66
CA GLU A 49 26.90 -24.91 -7.76
C GLU A 49 25.78 -24.16 -8.52
N ASN A 50 26.11 -23.59 -9.67
CA ASN A 50 25.14 -22.91 -10.54
C ASN A 50 24.06 -23.86 -11.05
N LEU A 51 24.42 -25.10 -11.40
CA LEU A 51 23.46 -26.12 -11.79
C LEU A 51 22.46 -26.43 -10.66
N GLU A 52 22.94 -26.54 -9.42
CA GLU A 52 22.09 -26.77 -8.24
C GLU A 52 21.16 -25.56 -7.99
N LYS A 53 21.68 -24.32 -8.03
CA LYS A 53 20.86 -23.09 -7.94
C LYS A 53 19.77 -23.07 -9.01
N ALA A 54 20.12 -23.41 -10.25
CA ALA A 54 19.17 -23.47 -11.35
C ALA A 54 18.06 -24.50 -11.09
N PHE A 55 18.39 -25.70 -10.62
CA PHE A 55 17.37 -26.71 -10.30
C PHE A 55 16.43 -26.25 -9.17
N ARG A 56 16.95 -25.62 -8.10
CA ARG A 56 16.10 -25.06 -7.03
C ARG A 56 15.15 -24.00 -7.58
N LEU A 57 15.60 -23.13 -8.49
CA LEU A 57 14.72 -22.14 -9.15
C LEU A 57 13.69 -22.76 -10.07
N ILE A 58 14.03 -23.83 -10.80
CA ILE A 58 13.09 -24.55 -11.66
C ILE A 58 11.95 -25.13 -10.82
N VAL A 59 12.24 -25.64 -9.62
CA VAL A 59 11.21 -26.09 -8.67
C VAL A 59 10.31 -24.93 -8.24
N VAL A 60 10.89 -23.76 -7.91
CA VAL A 60 10.11 -22.55 -7.59
C VAL A 60 9.22 -22.12 -8.76
N LYS A 61 9.73 -22.18 -10.00
CA LYS A 61 8.92 -21.93 -11.20
C LYS A 61 7.78 -22.93 -11.33
N ALA A 62 8.05 -24.23 -11.12
CA ALA A 62 7.02 -25.26 -11.16
C ALA A 62 5.91 -25.03 -10.13
N MET A 63 6.27 -24.59 -8.91
CA MET A 63 5.30 -24.18 -7.88
C MET A 63 4.45 -22.99 -8.37
N LYS A 64 5.08 -21.96 -8.92
CA LYS A 64 4.40 -20.77 -9.44
C LYS A 64 3.43 -21.10 -10.58
N GLU A 65 3.85 -21.89 -11.56
CA GLU A 65 3.01 -22.32 -12.69
C GLU A 65 1.81 -23.14 -12.22
N LYS A 66 2.01 -24.06 -11.27
CA LYS A 66 0.92 -24.85 -10.71
C LYS A 66 -0.06 -23.99 -9.91
N TRP A 67 0.44 -23.01 -9.16
CA TRP A 67 -0.41 -22.07 -8.43
C TRP A 67 -1.26 -21.20 -9.37
N ASN A 68 -0.65 -20.69 -10.44
CA ASN A 68 -1.32 -19.81 -11.41
C ASN A 68 -2.24 -20.57 -12.39
N SER A 69 -2.06 -21.88 -12.55
CA SER A 69 -2.83 -22.70 -13.51
C SER A 69 -3.07 -24.12 -12.97
N PRO A 70 -3.83 -24.27 -11.87
CA PRO A 70 -3.95 -25.56 -11.16
C PRO A 70 -4.54 -26.67 -12.04
N GLU A 71 -5.52 -26.34 -12.89
CA GLU A 71 -6.18 -27.30 -13.79
C GLU A 71 -5.22 -27.92 -14.82
N LYS A 72 -4.26 -27.14 -15.33
CA LYS A 72 -3.23 -27.62 -16.28
C LYS A 72 -2.29 -28.66 -15.65
N TYR A 73 -2.12 -28.60 -14.34
CA TYR A 73 -1.14 -29.37 -13.57
C TYR A 73 -1.80 -30.29 -12.53
N GLU A 74 -3.07 -30.61 -12.73
CA GLU A 74 -3.83 -31.51 -11.86
C GLU A 74 -3.14 -32.88 -11.75
N GLY A 75 -3.05 -33.41 -10.53
CA GLY A 75 -2.41 -34.70 -10.25
C GLY A 75 -0.87 -34.74 -10.41
N LYS A 76 -0.22 -33.68 -10.92
CA LYS A 76 1.24 -33.64 -11.08
C LYS A 76 1.96 -33.12 -9.83
N SER A 77 3.05 -33.76 -9.41
CA SER A 77 3.95 -33.21 -8.38
C SER A 77 4.82 -32.07 -8.94
N PHE A 78 5.37 -31.22 -8.07
CA PHE A 78 6.33 -30.19 -8.50
C PHE A 78 7.56 -30.81 -9.18
N ASP A 79 8.03 -31.96 -8.71
CA ASP A 79 9.14 -32.68 -9.33
C ASP A 79 8.81 -33.12 -10.75
N LYS A 80 7.60 -33.64 -10.99
CA LYS A 80 7.19 -34.06 -12.32
C LYS A 80 7.13 -32.87 -13.28
N ILE A 81 6.59 -31.74 -12.83
CA ILE A 81 6.54 -30.50 -13.60
C ILE A 81 7.96 -29.98 -13.88
N SER A 82 8.82 -29.98 -12.87
CA SER A 82 10.21 -29.53 -12.98
C SER A 82 11.00 -30.37 -13.98
N MET A 83 10.88 -31.71 -13.90
CA MET A 83 11.50 -32.64 -14.85
C MET A 83 11.01 -32.41 -16.28
N GLU A 84 9.71 -32.17 -16.49
CA GLU A 84 9.15 -31.83 -17.80
C GLU A 84 9.71 -30.51 -18.36
N MET A 85 9.98 -29.51 -17.51
CA MET A 85 10.54 -28.22 -17.93
C MET A 85 11.98 -28.31 -18.47
N ILE A 86 12.75 -29.31 -18.02
CA ILE A 86 14.20 -29.43 -18.32
C ILE A 86 14.58 -30.64 -19.18
N ASP A 87 13.63 -31.50 -19.53
CA ASP A 87 13.90 -32.68 -20.35
C ASP A 87 14.58 -32.28 -21.68
N GLY A 88 15.70 -32.94 -21.99
CA GLY A 88 16.49 -32.68 -23.18
C GLY A 88 17.36 -31.42 -23.15
N LYS A 89 17.37 -30.63 -22.06
CA LYS A 89 18.23 -29.44 -21.95
C LYS A 89 19.67 -29.80 -21.60
N SER A 90 20.61 -29.09 -22.21
CA SER A 90 22.03 -29.07 -21.81
C SER A 90 22.23 -28.18 -20.58
N TYR A 91 23.42 -28.24 -19.97
CA TYR A 91 23.80 -27.35 -18.87
C TYR A 91 23.51 -25.87 -19.17
N SER A 92 24.07 -25.34 -20.26
CA SER A 92 23.86 -23.93 -20.66
C SER A 92 22.37 -23.58 -20.82
N ALA A 93 21.58 -24.48 -21.41
CA ALA A 93 20.14 -24.25 -21.59
C ALA A 93 19.36 -24.31 -20.27
N ILE A 94 19.84 -25.01 -19.25
CA ILE A 94 19.26 -25.03 -17.90
C ILE A 94 19.58 -23.73 -17.18
N ILE A 95 20.82 -23.27 -17.26
CA ILE A 95 21.25 -21.98 -16.66
C ILE A 95 20.45 -20.83 -17.27
N SER A 96 20.44 -20.70 -18.60
CA SER A 96 19.66 -19.64 -19.27
C SER A 96 18.18 -19.71 -18.93
N PHE A 97 17.59 -20.91 -18.84
CA PHE A 97 16.19 -21.05 -18.46
C PHE A 97 15.90 -20.56 -17.03
N ALA A 98 16.82 -20.78 -16.09
CA ALA A 98 16.67 -20.32 -14.71
C ALA A 98 16.86 -18.80 -14.60
N GLU A 99 17.83 -18.23 -15.32
CA GLU A 99 18.08 -16.77 -15.36
C GLU A 99 16.94 -16.02 -16.07
N ASP A 100 16.42 -16.56 -17.18
CA ASP A 100 15.22 -16.03 -17.85
C ASP A 100 14.02 -15.98 -16.87
N PHE A 101 13.88 -17.01 -16.02
CA PHE A 101 12.84 -17.03 -14.99
C PHE A 101 13.06 -15.97 -13.92
N LEU A 102 14.29 -15.79 -13.42
CA LEU A 102 14.61 -14.75 -12.45
C LEU A 102 14.29 -13.35 -13.01
N ALA A 103 14.70 -13.08 -14.25
CA ALA A 103 14.43 -11.82 -14.92
C ALA A 103 12.92 -11.59 -15.09
N ALA A 104 12.19 -12.60 -15.59
CA ALA A 104 10.74 -12.51 -15.75
C ALA A 104 10.00 -12.33 -14.42
N ASP A 105 10.45 -12.99 -13.34
CA ASP A 105 9.85 -12.85 -12.01
C ASP A 105 10.10 -11.46 -11.41
N ARG A 106 11.32 -10.93 -11.54
CA ARG A 106 11.65 -9.55 -11.17
C ARG A 106 10.76 -8.56 -11.92
N ASP A 107 10.67 -8.70 -13.24
CA ASP A 107 9.91 -7.78 -14.09
C ASP A 107 8.41 -7.84 -13.76
N GLU A 108 7.85 -9.03 -13.50
CA GLU A 108 6.48 -9.18 -13.03
C GLU A 108 6.25 -8.50 -11.67
N LYS A 109 7.19 -8.64 -10.73
CA LYS A 109 7.12 -7.94 -9.42
C LYS A 109 7.14 -6.42 -9.60
N ILE A 110 7.99 -5.89 -10.48
CA ILE A 110 8.03 -4.46 -10.79
C ILE A 110 6.68 -4.00 -11.37
N ILE A 111 6.12 -4.75 -12.33
CA ILE A 111 4.81 -4.43 -12.94
C ILE A 111 3.71 -4.39 -11.88
N LYS A 112 3.63 -5.41 -11.01
CA LYS A 112 2.62 -5.47 -9.94
C LYS A 112 2.72 -4.29 -8.96
N LYS A 113 3.95 -3.99 -8.50
CA LYS A 113 4.18 -2.86 -7.59
C LYS A 113 3.89 -1.51 -8.25
N THR A 114 4.19 -1.37 -9.53
CA THR A 114 3.86 -0.16 -10.29
C THR A 114 2.33 0.02 -10.39
N ALA A 115 1.60 -1.04 -10.71
CA ALA A 115 0.14 -1.00 -10.75
C ALA A 115 -0.48 -0.68 -9.37
N GLU A 116 0.14 -1.15 -8.28
CA GLU A 116 -0.27 -0.83 -6.92
C GLU A 116 -0.04 0.66 -6.60
N ILE A 117 1.11 1.23 -6.99
CA ILE A 117 1.37 2.68 -6.88
C ILE A 117 0.29 3.47 -7.62
N ASP A 118 -0.01 3.12 -8.88
CA ASP A 118 -1.04 3.80 -9.68
C ASP A 118 -2.42 3.75 -8.99
N SER A 119 -2.73 2.64 -8.31
CA SER A 119 -3.97 2.50 -7.53
C SER A 119 -3.96 3.41 -6.29
N LEU A 120 -2.85 3.41 -5.54
CA LEU A 120 -2.69 4.25 -4.35
C LEU A 120 -2.75 5.74 -4.69
N GLU A 121 -2.18 6.18 -5.81
CA GLU A 121 -2.27 7.57 -6.28
C GLU A 121 -3.71 7.96 -6.60
N LYS A 122 -4.47 7.08 -7.28
CA LYS A 122 -5.90 7.32 -7.55
C LYS A 122 -6.71 7.42 -6.27
N ASP A 123 -6.44 6.55 -5.29
CA ASP A 123 -7.14 6.57 -4.02
C ASP A 123 -6.76 7.79 -3.17
N LYS A 124 -5.49 8.19 -3.19
CA LYS A 124 -5.02 9.45 -2.58
C LYS A 124 -5.78 10.65 -3.15
N LEU A 125 -5.97 10.72 -4.47
CA LEU A 125 -6.72 11.80 -5.11
C LEU A 125 -8.21 11.77 -4.73
N LYS A 126 -8.83 10.60 -4.61
CA LYS A 126 -10.22 10.46 -4.13
C LYS A 126 -10.34 10.98 -2.69
N VAL A 127 -9.44 10.57 -1.80
CA VAL A 127 -9.41 11.03 -0.40
C VAL A 127 -9.21 12.54 -0.32
N ALA A 128 -8.28 13.11 -1.08
CA ALA A 128 -8.05 14.55 -1.14
C ALA A 128 -9.30 15.31 -1.63
N LYS A 129 -10.01 14.77 -2.63
CA LYS A 129 -11.27 15.35 -3.11
C LYS A 129 -12.33 15.35 -2.02
N VAL A 130 -12.54 14.22 -1.34
CA VAL A 130 -13.53 14.11 -0.26
C VAL A 130 -13.18 15.05 0.90
N ASN A 131 -11.91 15.09 1.31
CA ASN A 131 -11.44 16.01 2.35
C ASN A 131 -11.73 17.47 1.96
N LYS A 132 -11.41 17.88 0.72
CA LYS A 132 -11.71 19.23 0.23
C LYS A 132 -13.22 19.55 0.28
N GLN A 133 -14.07 18.59 -0.03
CA GLN A 133 -15.53 18.78 0.02
C GLN A 133 -16.02 18.97 1.45
N ILE A 134 -15.58 18.12 2.39
CA ILE A 134 -16.04 18.20 3.78
C ILE A 134 -15.40 19.38 4.53
N ASP A 135 -14.15 19.73 4.22
CA ASP A 135 -13.45 20.89 4.79
C ASP A 135 -14.04 22.23 4.34
N ALA A 136 -14.89 22.22 3.30
CA ALA A 136 -15.66 23.39 2.92
C ALA A 136 -16.76 23.74 3.95
N PHE A 137 -17.13 22.82 4.85
CA PHE A 137 -17.90 23.17 6.03
C PHE A 137 -16.94 23.49 7.19
N LYS A 138 -16.44 24.72 7.16
CA LYS A 138 -15.26 25.14 7.89
C LYS A 138 -15.64 25.74 9.23
N LEU A 139 -14.96 25.33 10.31
CA LEU A 139 -15.02 26.02 11.59
C LEU A 139 -14.39 27.42 11.46
N THR A 140 -15.15 28.46 11.78
CA THR A 140 -14.72 29.86 11.67
C THR A 140 -14.63 30.58 13.01
N LYS A 141 -15.38 30.13 14.03
CA LYS A 141 -15.30 30.68 15.38
C LYS A 141 -15.42 29.60 16.43
N ILE A 142 -14.68 29.77 17.52
CA ILE A 142 -14.78 28.99 18.75
C ILE A 142 -14.92 30.00 19.88
N SER A 143 -15.87 29.79 20.79
CA SER A 143 -15.91 30.45 22.08
C SER A 143 -16.38 29.51 23.16
N ILE A 144 -16.16 29.91 24.42
CA ILE A 144 -16.83 29.28 25.55
C ILE A 144 -17.71 30.33 26.21
N SER A 145 -19.01 30.08 26.27
CA SER A 145 -20.00 30.89 26.95
C SER A 145 -20.29 30.32 28.34
N GLU A 146 -21.01 31.07 29.16
CA GLU A 146 -21.59 30.58 30.40
C GLU A 146 -23.10 30.53 30.21
N ASP A 147 -23.66 29.32 30.30
CA ASP A 147 -25.08 29.07 30.08
C ASP A 147 -25.60 28.00 31.06
N GLN A 148 -26.92 27.79 31.06
CA GLN A 148 -27.62 26.82 31.89
C GLN A 148 -28.46 25.88 31.03
N PHE A 149 -28.43 24.59 31.32
CA PHE A 149 -29.16 23.60 30.52
C PHE A 149 -30.67 23.66 30.81
N PHE A 150 -31.03 23.68 32.09
CA PHE A 150 -32.38 24.02 32.57
C PHE A 150 -32.36 25.31 33.39
N SER A 151 -33.54 25.90 33.63
CA SER A 151 -33.68 27.15 34.40
C SER A 151 -33.16 27.07 35.83
N ASP A 152 -33.12 25.86 36.39
CA ASP A 152 -32.82 25.60 37.80
C ASP A 152 -31.40 25.05 37.98
N ASP A 153 -30.68 24.80 36.87
CA ASP A 153 -29.31 24.30 36.90
C ASP A 153 -28.32 25.43 37.20
N PRO A 154 -27.23 25.15 37.92
CA PRO A 154 -26.14 26.10 38.03
C PRO A 154 -25.56 26.35 36.63
N LYS A 155 -25.24 27.62 36.36
CA LYS A 155 -24.53 27.98 35.13
C LYS A 155 -23.21 27.23 35.01
N SER A 156 -22.89 26.84 33.79
CA SER A 156 -21.71 26.04 33.47
C SER A 156 -21.09 26.52 32.14
N PRO A 157 -19.83 26.18 31.85
CA PRO A 157 -19.21 26.54 30.58
C PRO A 157 -19.83 25.73 29.43
N TYR A 158 -20.15 26.42 28.33
CA TYR A 158 -20.66 25.84 27.09
C TYR A 158 -19.69 26.10 25.94
N LEU A 159 -19.48 25.09 25.10
CA LEU A 159 -18.70 25.22 23.88
C LEU A 159 -19.59 25.74 22.75
N ASP A 160 -19.26 26.91 22.23
CA ASP A 160 -19.88 27.49 21.05
C ASP A 160 -18.94 27.36 19.85
N LEU A 161 -19.44 26.75 18.77
CA LEU A 161 -18.74 26.58 17.52
C LEU A 161 -19.57 27.19 16.40
N VAL A 162 -18.94 27.98 15.53
CA VAL A 162 -19.57 28.47 14.31
C VAL A 162 -18.91 27.82 13.12
N PHE A 163 -19.69 27.09 12.34
CA PHE A 163 -19.25 26.52 11.07
C PHE A 163 -19.84 27.33 9.93
N THR A 164 -19.05 27.58 8.88
CA THR A 164 -19.48 28.29 7.67
C THR A 164 -19.43 27.34 6.50
N ASN A 165 -20.51 27.24 5.74
CA ASN A 165 -20.52 26.50 4.48
C ASN A 165 -19.88 27.34 3.39
N THR A 166 -18.58 27.15 3.13
CA THR A 166 -17.86 27.83 2.06
C THR A 166 -17.93 27.07 0.72
N SER A 167 -18.75 26.03 0.63
CA SER A 167 -18.96 25.30 -0.62
C SER A 167 -19.98 26.02 -1.52
N THR A 168 -20.11 25.55 -2.76
CA THR A 168 -21.14 26.03 -3.70
C THR A 168 -22.47 25.29 -3.56
N GLU A 169 -22.55 24.29 -2.68
CA GLU A 169 -23.73 23.43 -2.52
C GLU A 169 -24.37 23.66 -1.15
N ALA A 170 -25.68 23.51 -1.06
CA ALA A 170 -26.36 23.51 0.22
C ALA A 170 -26.10 22.18 0.96
N LEU A 171 -25.88 22.26 2.26
CA LEU A 171 -25.79 21.08 3.13
C LEU A 171 -27.19 20.73 3.62
N ILE A 172 -27.59 19.49 3.38
CA ILE A 172 -28.90 18.92 3.73
C ILE A 172 -28.67 17.60 4.45
N GLY A 173 -29.64 17.06 5.18
CA GLY A 173 -29.56 15.72 5.76
C GLY A 173 -28.52 15.58 6.88
N GLU A 174 -27.99 14.37 7.04
CA GLU A 174 -27.11 14.02 8.17
C GLU A 174 -25.79 14.77 8.15
N TYR A 175 -25.36 15.23 9.32
CA TYR A 175 -24.03 15.76 9.57
C TYR A 175 -23.45 15.21 10.88
N MET A 176 -22.13 15.28 11.01
CA MET A 176 -21.42 14.95 12.24
C MET A 176 -20.17 15.82 12.36
N PHE A 177 -19.96 16.37 13.54
CA PHE A 177 -18.73 17.02 13.96
C PHE A 177 -17.95 16.10 14.88
N ASN A 178 -16.63 16.11 14.72
CA ASN A 178 -15.71 15.62 15.72
C ASN A 178 -15.10 16.81 16.43
N ILE A 179 -15.09 16.75 17.75
CA ILE A 179 -14.55 17.80 18.63
C ILE A 179 -13.54 17.14 19.54
N GLU A 180 -12.34 17.70 19.58
CA GLU A 180 -11.22 17.21 20.37
C GLU A 180 -10.62 18.35 21.17
N ILE A 181 -10.33 18.10 22.44
CA ILE A 181 -9.72 19.06 23.36
C ILE A 181 -8.40 18.46 23.83
N TYR A 182 -7.34 19.26 23.75
CA TYR A 182 -5.98 18.87 24.12
C TYR A 182 -5.42 19.83 25.17
N SER A 183 -4.52 19.34 26.02
CA SER A 183 -3.66 20.18 26.84
C SER A 183 -2.65 20.87 25.92
N LYS A 184 -2.56 22.19 26.01
CA LYS A 184 -1.56 22.99 25.29
C LYS A 184 -0.15 22.71 25.81
N LYS A 185 -0.02 22.40 27.11
CA LYS A 185 1.25 22.15 27.79
C LYS A 185 1.83 20.77 27.47
N THR A 186 1.01 19.71 27.54
CA THR A 186 1.50 18.34 27.34
C THR A 186 1.26 17.83 25.92
N GLY A 187 0.31 18.42 25.19
CA GLY A 187 -0.14 17.91 23.90
C GLY A 187 -1.08 16.70 24.02
N GLU A 188 -1.37 16.23 25.23
CA GLU A 188 -2.23 15.07 25.46
C GLU A 188 -3.70 15.43 25.23
N LYS A 189 -4.46 14.44 24.76
CA LYS A 189 -5.90 14.56 24.54
C LYS A 189 -6.61 14.53 25.89
N ILE A 190 -7.35 15.59 26.21
CA ILE A 190 -8.16 15.70 27.42
C ILE A 190 -9.53 15.04 27.19
N ALA A 191 -10.15 15.34 26.06
CA ALA A 191 -11.50 14.88 25.73
C ALA A 191 -11.72 14.80 24.23
N ALA A 192 -12.60 13.91 23.79
CA ALA A 192 -13.08 13.87 22.42
C ALA A 192 -14.51 13.34 22.33
N GLN A 193 -15.30 13.93 21.45
CA GLN A 193 -16.67 13.51 21.18
C GLN A 193 -17.01 13.69 19.70
N GLY A 194 -17.79 12.74 19.17
CA GLY A 194 -18.54 12.93 17.93
C GLY A 194 -19.97 13.34 18.25
N SER A 195 -20.46 14.41 17.63
CA SER A 195 -21.84 14.85 17.79
C SER A 195 -22.42 15.28 16.44
N GLY A 196 -23.68 14.99 16.22
CA GLY A 196 -24.29 15.17 14.91
C GLY A 196 -25.81 15.26 14.98
N GLY A 197 -26.40 15.51 13.84
CA GLY A 197 -27.83 15.64 13.67
C GLY A 197 -28.22 15.58 12.21
N THR A 198 -29.41 16.08 11.91
CA THR A 198 -29.96 16.11 10.56
C THR A 198 -30.46 17.52 10.26
N PHE A 199 -30.00 18.11 9.16
CA PHE A 199 -30.61 19.28 8.56
C PHE A 199 -31.82 18.83 7.73
N ASN A 200 -33.01 19.33 8.03
CA ASN A 200 -34.16 19.08 7.15
C ASN A 200 -34.00 19.89 5.86
N ASP A 201 -34.65 19.47 4.77
CA ASP A 201 -34.56 20.16 3.46
C ASP A 201 -34.95 21.64 3.54
N ASP A 202 -35.89 22.00 4.42
CA ASP A 202 -36.32 23.38 4.66
C ASP A 202 -35.31 24.21 5.48
N TYR A 203 -34.35 23.55 6.14
CA TYR A 203 -33.33 24.13 7.01
C TYR A 203 -31.90 23.83 6.52
N ALA A 204 -31.75 23.66 5.20
CA ALA A 204 -30.47 23.47 4.56
C ALA A 204 -29.52 24.63 4.87
N ILE A 205 -28.23 24.34 5.13
CA ILE A 205 -27.20 25.37 5.28
C ILE A 205 -26.71 25.76 3.87
N LYS A 206 -27.16 26.90 3.37
CA LYS A 206 -26.84 27.36 2.01
C LYS A 206 -25.38 27.83 1.89
N PRO A 207 -24.86 28.00 0.66
CA PRO A 207 -23.55 28.61 0.45
C PRO A 207 -23.39 29.94 1.20
N ASN A 208 -22.28 30.06 1.91
CA ASN A 208 -21.89 31.17 2.79
C ASN A 208 -22.74 31.37 4.05
N GLU A 209 -23.71 30.50 4.34
CA GLU A 209 -24.43 30.53 5.61
C GLU A 209 -23.61 29.89 6.73
N THR A 210 -23.93 30.30 7.95
CA THR A 210 -23.32 29.80 9.18
C THR A 210 -24.26 28.85 9.90
N TYR A 211 -23.68 27.89 10.61
CA TYR A 211 -24.36 27.02 11.55
C TYR A 211 -23.72 27.19 12.92
N ASP A 212 -24.53 27.65 13.87
CA ASP A 212 -24.14 27.78 15.27
C ASP A 212 -24.40 26.45 15.98
N TYR A 213 -23.34 25.88 16.54
CA TYR A 213 -23.39 24.66 17.30
C TYR A 213 -23.01 24.97 18.76
N HIS A 214 -23.91 24.64 19.68
CA HIS A 214 -23.81 24.98 21.09
C HIS A 214 -24.08 23.75 21.94
N GLN A 215 -23.17 23.45 22.87
CA GLN A 215 -23.29 22.30 23.77
C GLN A 215 -22.56 22.54 25.09
N PRO A 216 -22.89 21.80 26.16
CA PRO A 216 -22.09 21.83 27.39
C PRO A 216 -20.63 21.48 27.09
N LEU A 217 -19.69 22.15 27.76
CA LEU A 217 -18.28 21.78 27.68
C LEU A 217 -18.09 20.36 28.27
N PHE A 218 -17.20 19.58 27.67
CA PHE A 218 -16.90 18.22 28.12
C PHE A 218 -16.44 18.20 29.58
N SER A 219 -16.96 17.26 30.37
CA SER A 219 -16.72 17.19 31.80
C SER A 219 -15.23 17.01 32.13
N GLU A 220 -14.48 16.29 31.30
CA GLU A 220 -13.04 16.12 31.43
C GLU A 220 -12.29 17.44 31.19
N ALA A 221 -12.75 18.27 30.24
CA ALA A 221 -12.19 19.60 30.01
C ALA A 221 -12.54 20.58 31.15
N VAL A 222 -13.74 20.44 31.73
CA VAL A 222 -14.13 21.17 32.95
C VAL A 222 -13.20 20.80 34.12
N ALA A 223 -12.97 19.49 34.33
CA ALA A 223 -12.11 19.00 35.41
C ALA A 223 -10.62 19.31 35.23
N HIS A 224 -10.14 19.40 33.98
CA HIS A 224 -8.74 19.68 33.65
C HIS A 224 -8.26 21.07 34.11
N SER A 225 -9.18 22.03 34.27
CA SER A 225 -8.82 23.42 34.53
C SER A 225 -9.65 24.06 35.62
N ASN A 226 -8.99 24.80 36.52
CA ASN A 226 -9.68 25.67 37.47
C ASN A 226 -10.14 27.01 36.86
N LEU A 227 -9.86 27.27 35.57
CA LEU A 227 -10.14 28.56 34.94
C LEU A 227 -11.62 28.92 34.99
N TRP A 228 -12.51 27.92 34.96
CA TRP A 228 -13.97 28.11 34.90
C TRP A 228 -14.54 28.84 36.13
N LYS A 229 -13.80 28.83 37.25
CA LYS A 229 -14.20 29.51 38.49
C LYS A 229 -13.99 31.03 38.47
N THR A 230 -13.10 31.52 37.61
CA THR A 230 -12.69 32.93 37.58
C THR A 230 -12.71 33.54 36.19
N ALA A 231 -13.06 32.75 35.16
CA ALA A 231 -13.11 33.20 33.79
C ALA A 231 -14.18 34.30 33.60
N LYS A 232 -13.88 35.24 32.72
CA LYS A 232 -14.88 36.18 32.19
C LYS A 232 -15.38 35.62 30.87
N TYR A 233 -16.68 35.35 30.79
CA TYR A 233 -17.33 34.84 29.60
C TYR A 233 -17.85 35.98 28.70
N PRO A 234 -17.95 35.78 27.37
CA PRO A 234 -17.46 34.60 26.65
C PRO A 234 -15.94 34.60 26.53
N ILE A 235 -15.33 33.42 26.64
CA ILE A 235 -13.91 33.19 26.37
C ILE A 235 -13.73 33.03 24.87
N THR A 236 -13.00 33.96 24.24
CA THR A 236 -12.64 33.92 22.81
C THR A 236 -11.14 33.87 22.57
N ASP A 237 -10.34 34.31 23.55
CA ASP A 237 -8.89 34.15 23.56
C ASP A 237 -8.49 32.96 24.42
N PHE A 238 -7.96 31.91 23.78
CA PHE A 238 -7.48 30.70 24.43
C PHE A 238 -5.98 30.72 24.72
N ALA A 239 -5.25 31.76 24.29
CA ALA A 239 -3.81 31.87 24.48
C ALA A 239 -3.33 31.69 25.94
N PRO A 240 -4.02 32.25 26.97
CA PRO A 240 -3.58 32.13 28.36
C PRO A 240 -3.93 30.79 29.03
N TYR A 241 -4.72 29.94 28.38
CA TYR A 241 -5.24 28.71 28.98
C TYR A 241 -4.51 27.46 28.46
N ASP A 242 -4.47 26.42 29.30
CA ASP A 242 -3.95 25.11 28.93
C ASP A 242 -4.99 24.29 28.13
N LEU A 243 -5.44 24.85 27.00
CA LEU A 243 -6.50 24.27 26.19
C LEU A 243 -6.25 24.54 24.70
N VAL A 244 -6.37 23.51 23.89
CA VAL A 244 -6.46 23.59 22.43
C VAL A 244 -7.72 22.84 22.00
N ILE A 245 -8.65 23.55 21.37
CA ILE A 245 -9.91 22.98 20.88
C ILE A 245 -9.81 22.82 19.37
N LYS A 246 -10.03 21.62 18.87
CA LYS A 246 -10.13 21.31 17.45
C LYS A 246 -11.53 20.78 17.18
N ALA A 247 -12.21 21.33 16.19
CA ALA A 247 -13.49 20.81 15.73
C ALA A 247 -13.54 20.80 14.20
N TYR A 248 -14.13 19.77 13.63
CA TYR A 248 -14.24 19.62 12.18
C TYR A 248 -15.42 18.71 11.82
N ALA A 249 -15.99 18.91 10.64
CA ALA A 249 -16.99 17.98 10.11
C ALA A 249 -16.34 16.64 9.73
N SER A 250 -16.90 15.55 10.25
CA SER A 250 -16.57 14.16 9.91
C SER A 250 -17.61 13.51 9.00
N LYS A 251 -18.82 14.07 8.95
CA LYS A 251 -19.87 13.74 7.97
C LYS A 251 -20.62 15.01 7.54
N ILE A 252 -20.94 15.14 6.26
CA ILE A 252 -21.92 16.09 5.72
C ILE A 252 -22.76 15.39 4.64
N THR A 253 -23.91 15.96 4.30
CA THR A 253 -24.75 15.45 3.21
C THR A 253 -25.10 16.58 2.24
N THR A 254 -25.06 16.28 0.95
CA THR A 254 -25.37 17.22 -0.14
C THR A 254 -26.38 16.59 -1.09
N LYS A 255 -27.10 17.41 -1.86
CA LYS A 255 -28.06 16.90 -2.85
C LYS A 255 -27.38 16.14 -3.99
N LYS A 256 -26.18 16.56 -4.40
CA LYS A 256 -25.49 16.04 -5.57
C LYS A 256 -24.73 14.75 -5.28
N ASP A 257 -23.91 14.76 -4.23
CA ASP A 257 -22.99 13.66 -3.92
C ASP A 257 -23.53 12.75 -2.79
N GLY A 258 -24.69 13.09 -2.20
CA GLY A 258 -25.27 12.35 -1.09
C GLY A 258 -24.45 12.52 0.20
N VAL A 259 -24.34 11.43 0.96
CA VAL A 259 -23.58 11.41 2.23
C VAL A 259 -22.07 11.37 1.93
N ILE A 260 -21.34 12.36 2.44
CA ILE A 260 -19.89 12.49 2.34
C ILE A 260 -19.30 12.27 3.72
N ILE A 261 -18.42 11.27 3.85
CA ILE A 261 -17.79 10.90 5.12
C ILE A 261 -16.29 11.15 5.00
N ARG A 262 -15.70 11.77 6.03
CA ARG A 262 -14.25 11.97 6.10
C ARG A 262 -13.54 10.62 6.07
N PRO A 263 -12.60 10.39 5.14
CA PRO A 263 -11.83 9.16 5.08
C PRO A 263 -11.02 8.97 6.37
N LYS A 264 -10.90 7.71 6.83
CA LYS A 264 -10.05 7.36 7.99
C LYS A 264 -8.56 7.46 7.66
N THR A 265 -8.22 7.25 6.40
CA THR A 265 -6.86 7.28 5.89
C THR A 265 -6.51 8.69 5.45
N ASP A 266 -5.34 9.19 5.87
CA ASP A 266 -4.83 10.50 5.49
C ASP A 266 -3.84 10.41 4.32
N ALA A 267 -3.39 11.57 3.83
CA ALA A 267 -2.43 11.62 2.74
C ALA A 267 -1.06 11.01 3.12
N ALA A 268 -0.68 11.07 4.40
CA ALA A 268 0.61 10.59 4.87
C ALA A 268 0.73 9.06 4.75
N TYR A 269 -0.36 8.32 4.99
CA TYR A 269 -0.42 6.89 4.72
C TYR A 269 -0.07 6.55 3.27
N PHE A 270 -0.73 7.21 2.29
CA PHE A 270 -0.50 6.93 0.88
C PHE A 270 0.94 7.27 0.48
N ASP A 271 1.48 8.39 0.98
CA ASP A 271 2.86 8.80 0.70
C ASP A 271 3.88 7.80 1.26
N ALA A 272 3.63 7.24 2.45
CA ALA A 272 4.48 6.22 3.04
C ALA A 272 4.49 4.92 2.22
N GLU A 273 3.31 4.42 1.83
CA GLU A 273 3.19 3.17 1.04
C GLU A 273 3.76 3.34 -0.37
N ILE A 274 3.47 4.46 -1.05
CA ILE A 274 4.05 4.76 -2.38
C ILE A 274 5.58 4.84 -2.29
N LYS A 275 6.12 5.48 -1.24
CA LYS A 275 7.57 5.57 -1.04
C LYS A 275 8.20 4.19 -0.86
N LYS A 276 7.60 3.34 -0.02
CA LYS A 276 8.06 1.97 0.22
C LYS A 276 8.08 1.15 -1.08
N LEU A 277 7.00 1.18 -1.86
CA LEU A 277 6.94 0.46 -3.13
C LEU A 277 7.97 0.96 -4.15
N ASN A 278 8.22 2.28 -4.19
CA ASN A 278 9.26 2.85 -5.04
C ASN A 278 10.67 2.40 -4.62
N GLU A 279 10.95 2.32 -3.32
CA GLU A 279 12.22 1.80 -2.80
C GLU A 279 12.40 0.32 -3.16
N GLU A 280 11.35 -0.50 -3.02
CA GLU A 280 11.37 -1.91 -3.41
C GLU A 280 11.57 -2.09 -4.93
N ILE A 281 10.92 -1.27 -5.77
CA ILE A 281 11.15 -1.26 -7.22
C ILE A 281 12.58 -0.86 -7.55
N LYS A 282 13.14 0.12 -6.84
CA LYS A 282 14.52 0.54 -7.05
C LYS A 282 15.49 -0.60 -6.77
N VAL A 283 15.32 -1.29 -5.64
CA VAL A 283 16.14 -2.48 -5.31
C VAL A 283 16.00 -3.54 -6.39
N LEU A 284 14.78 -3.86 -6.82
CA LEU A 284 14.55 -4.83 -7.90
C LEU A 284 15.27 -4.41 -9.19
N LYS A 285 15.22 -3.14 -9.60
CA LYS A 285 15.90 -2.67 -10.83
C LYS A 285 17.42 -2.74 -10.74
N GLU A 286 17.98 -2.71 -9.55
CA GLU A 286 19.42 -2.84 -9.31
C GLU A 286 19.88 -4.30 -9.27
N THR A 287 18.96 -5.28 -9.12
CA THR A 287 19.32 -6.70 -9.21
C THR A 287 19.58 -7.13 -10.65
N LYS A 288 20.65 -7.89 -10.85
CA LYS A 288 20.99 -8.48 -12.15
C LYS A 288 19.99 -9.54 -12.56
N ALA A 289 19.33 -10.18 -11.60
CA ALA A 289 18.44 -11.32 -11.79
C ALA A 289 19.16 -12.54 -12.38
N SER A 290 20.32 -12.87 -11.81
CA SER A 290 21.19 -13.97 -12.22
C SER A 290 21.54 -14.90 -11.06
N LEU A 291 22.04 -16.10 -11.38
CA LEU A 291 22.33 -17.12 -10.36
C LEU A 291 23.46 -16.72 -9.41
N ASP A 292 24.35 -15.82 -9.81
CA ASP A 292 25.45 -15.30 -8.98
C ASP A 292 24.96 -14.49 -7.76
N GLU A 293 23.73 -13.97 -7.81
CA GLU A 293 23.09 -13.24 -6.70
C GLU A 293 22.43 -14.16 -5.67
N LEU A 294 22.38 -15.47 -5.93
CA LEU A 294 21.77 -16.45 -5.03
C LEU A 294 22.84 -17.17 -4.22
N GLU A 295 22.58 -17.33 -2.93
CA GLU A 295 23.37 -18.17 -2.05
C GLU A 295 22.66 -19.50 -1.83
N LEU A 296 23.40 -20.61 -1.93
CA LEU A 296 22.91 -21.90 -1.46
C LEU A 296 23.03 -21.91 0.06
N THR A 297 21.96 -21.54 0.76
CA THR A 297 21.88 -21.77 2.19
C THR A 297 21.48 -23.22 2.41
N ASP A 298 22.41 -24.03 2.87
CA ASP A 298 22.10 -25.38 3.36
C ASP A 298 21.49 -25.22 4.76
N HIS A 299 20.21 -25.57 4.88
CA HIS A 299 19.66 -25.91 6.17
C HIS A 299 19.87 -27.41 6.34
N ASP A 300 20.84 -27.76 7.17
CA ASP A 300 20.96 -29.07 7.82
C ASP A 300 19.69 -29.41 8.62
#